data_AF-A0A4T0UVJ4-F1
#
_entry.id   AF-A0A4T0UVJ4-F1
#
_cell.length_a   1.000
_cell.length_b   1.000
_cell.length_c   1.000
_cell.angle_alpha   90.00
_cell.angle_beta   90.00
_cell.angle_gamma   90.00
#
_symmetry.space_group_name_H-M   'P 1'
#
loop_
_entity.id
_entity.type
_entity.pdbx_description
1 polymer ?
#
loop_
_entity_poly.entity_id
_entity_poly.type
_entity_poly.pdbx_seq_one_letter_code
_entity_poly.pdbx_strand_id
1 'polypeptide(L)'
;MRRDILASNLVAGAVGLALLIPMGSWPLLLCGVPYVVVASLFLARAYRGPAMTTRREALTWLAPWAGNSAIWVPLFVTDFGNGASAGVAPTALAVLYGLLLAGLLCVAWQLMALFLRVSVRGRVPETGRGATPGHTTAAEAVPR
;
A
#
# COMPACT_ATOMS: atom_id res chain seq x y z
N MET A 1 8.36 -3.54 13.16
CA MET A 1 7.40 -4.10 12.19
C MET A 1 6.09 -3.31 12.05
N ARG A 2 5.37 -2.93 13.13
CA ARG A 2 4.09 -2.19 13.02
C ARG A 2 4.25 -0.71 12.61
N ARG A 3 5.28 -0.05 13.14
CA ARG A 3 5.60 1.36 12.84
C ARG A 3 6.06 1.55 11.39
N ASP A 4 6.87 0.62 10.89
CA ASP A 4 7.43 0.68 9.53
C ASP A 4 6.34 0.56 8.46
N ILE A 5 5.34 -0.33 8.67
CA ILE A 5 4.17 -0.48 7.79
C ILE A 5 3.34 0.81 7.76
N LEU A 6 3.05 1.37 8.95
CA LEU A 6 2.30 2.61 9.05
C LEU A 6 3.04 3.79 8.39
N ALA A 7 4.31 3.99 8.73
CA ALA A 7 5.11 5.10 8.22
C ALA A 7 5.27 5.04 6.70
N SER A 8 5.63 3.87 6.16
CA SER A 8 5.78 3.69 4.71
C SER A 8 4.47 3.92 3.94
N ASN A 9 3.33 3.44 4.44
CA ASN A 9 2.03 3.71 3.83
C ASN A 9 1.66 5.19 3.89
N LEU A 10 1.87 5.86 5.02
CA LEU A 10 1.58 7.30 5.16
C LEU A 10 2.46 8.13 4.23
N VAL A 11 3.75 7.83 4.15
CA VAL A 11 4.69 8.53 3.25
C VAL A 11 4.30 8.30 1.79
N ALA A 12 4.08 7.05 1.39
CA ALA A 12 3.66 6.74 0.02
C ALA A 12 2.32 7.40 -0.33
N GLY A 13 1.38 7.43 0.62
CA GLY A 13 0.08 8.06 0.45
C GLY A 13 0.19 9.58 0.34
N ALA A 14 1.03 10.21 1.18
CA ALA A 14 1.31 11.64 1.11
C ALA A 14 1.97 12.03 -0.22
N VAL A 15 2.92 11.23 -0.73
CA VAL A 15 3.51 11.42 -2.06
C VAL A 15 2.45 11.30 -3.14
N GLY A 16 1.57 10.29 -3.08
CA GLY A 16 0.47 10.13 -4.01
C GLY A 16 -0.50 11.31 -4.02
N LEU A 17 -0.85 11.83 -2.83
CA LEU A 17 -1.69 13.02 -2.70
C LEU A 17 -0.99 14.29 -3.20
N ALA A 18 0.32 14.42 -2.97
CA ALA A 18 1.09 15.55 -3.48
C ALA A 18 1.07 15.62 -5.01
N LEU A 19 0.99 14.48 -5.71
CA LEU A 19 0.83 14.43 -7.17
C LEU A 19 -0.54 14.95 -7.64
N LEU A 20 -1.55 15.00 -6.77
CA LEU A 20 -2.87 15.55 -7.10
C LEU A 20 -2.92 17.09 -6.96
N ILE A 21 -1.98 17.70 -6.22
CA ILE A 21 -1.89 19.15 -6.05
C ILE A 21 -1.85 19.91 -7.39
N PRO A 22 -1.00 19.56 -8.37
CA PRO A 22 -0.97 20.26 -9.66
C PRO A 22 -2.26 20.12 -10.47
N MET A 23 -3.12 19.15 -10.16
CA MET A 23 -4.43 19.00 -10.80
C MET A 23 -5.48 19.98 -10.24
N GLY A 24 -5.13 20.79 -9.23
CA GLY A 24 -6.02 21.82 -8.66
C GLY A 24 -7.25 21.27 -7.94
N SER A 25 -7.35 19.96 -7.76
CA SER A 25 -8.55 19.31 -7.23
C SER A 25 -8.49 19.18 -5.71
N TRP A 26 -8.82 20.28 -5.03
CA TRP A 26 -8.95 20.31 -3.56
C TRP A 26 -9.96 19.29 -2.99
N PRO A 27 -11.08 18.92 -3.66
CA PRO A 27 -12.00 17.92 -3.11
C PRO A 27 -11.34 16.53 -3.03
N LEU A 28 -10.51 16.18 -4.03
CA LEU A 28 -9.75 14.93 -4.01
C LEU A 28 -8.77 14.86 -2.85
N LEU A 29 -8.15 15.99 -2.50
CA LEU A 29 -7.27 16.06 -1.32
C LEU A 29 -8.07 15.88 -0.02
N LEU A 30 -9.25 16.51 0.10
CA LEU A 30 -10.11 16.38 1.29
C LEU A 30 -10.62 14.95 1.51
N CYS A 31 -10.95 14.21 0.44
CA CYS A 31 -11.33 12.81 0.54
C CYS A 31 -10.12 11.88 0.71
N GLY A 32 -9.02 12.19 0.02
CA GLY A 32 -7.82 11.36 -0.04
C GLY A 32 -7.02 11.32 1.26
N VAL A 33 -6.87 12.46 1.95
CA VAL A 33 -6.16 12.53 3.24
C VAL A 33 -6.76 11.60 4.31
N PRO A 34 -8.05 11.69 4.68
CA PRO A 34 -8.63 10.80 5.69
C PRO A 34 -8.62 9.35 5.22
N TYR A 35 -8.83 9.09 3.93
CA TYR A 35 -8.71 7.75 3.36
C TYR A 35 -7.31 7.16 3.59
N VAL A 36 -6.24 7.87 3.22
CA VAL A 36 -4.86 7.42 3.39
C VAL A 36 -4.56 7.13 4.86
N VAL A 37 -4.99 8.00 5.77
CA VAL A 37 -4.80 7.81 7.22
C VAL A 37 -5.51 6.55 7.71
N VAL A 38 -6.81 6.41 7.43
CA VAL A 38 -7.63 5.28 7.90
C VAL A 38 -7.13 3.97 7.30
N ALA A 39 -6.86 3.93 6.00
CA ALA A 39 -6.36 2.74 5.32
C ALA A 39 -4.96 2.33 5.83
N SER A 40 -4.08 3.30 6.09
CA SER A 40 -2.75 3.03 6.66
C SER A 40 -2.85 2.45 8.07
N LEU A 41 -3.74 2.98 8.91
CA LEU A 41 -4.01 2.45 10.25
C LEU A 41 -4.62 1.05 10.21
N PHE A 42 -5.57 0.83 9.30
CA PHE A 42 -6.19 -0.48 9.08
C PHE A 42 -5.13 -1.51 8.70
N LEU A 43 -4.28 -1.23 7.70
CA LEU A 43 -3.21 -2.14 7.27
C LEU A 43 -2.21 -2.40 8.40
N ALA A 44 -1.74 -1.35 9.07
CA ALA A 44 -0.82 -1.51 10.20
C ALA A 44 -1.42 -2.36 11.33
N ARG A 45 -2.74 -2.26 11.55
CA ARG A 45 -3.46 -3.07 12.53
C ARG A 45 -3.65 -4.51 12.06
N ALA A 46 -4.02 -4.72 10.80
CA ALA A 46 -4.22 -6.02 10.20
C ALA A 46 -2.92 -6.86 10.28
N TYR A 47 -1.79 -6.25 9.93
CA TYR A 47 -0.47 -6.88 10.01
C TYR A 47 0.15 -6.89 11.44
N ARG A 48 -0.60 -6.56 12.51
CA ARG A 48 -0.12 -6.73 13.90
C ARG A 48 -0.05 -8.19 14.34
N GLY A 49 -0.88 -9.07 13.77
CA GLY A 49 -1.20 -10.39 14.31
C GLY A 49 -0.26 -11.53 13.86
N PRO A 50 -0.61 -12.78 14.20
CA PRO A 50 0.03 -13.98 13.65
C PRO A 50 -0.02 -13.99 12.13
N ALA A 51 0.79 -14.85 11.51
CA ALA A 51 0.80 -15.06 10.06
C ALA A 51 -0.64 -15.20 9.52
N MET A 52 -0.97 -14.39 8.52
CA MET A 52 -2.29 -14.42 7.91
C MET A 52 -2.42 -15.60 6.96
N THR A 53 -3.62 -16.18 6.90
CA THR A 53 -3.98 -17.06 5.79
C THR A 53 -4.12 -16.24 4.51
N THR A 54 -3.87 -16.86 3.35
CA THR A 54 -3.96 -16.22 2.02
C THR A 54 -5.32 -15.52 1.81
N ARG A 55 -6.41 -16.14 2.29
CA ARG A 55 -7.76 -15.54 2.22
C ARG A 55 -7.88 -14.25 3.03
N ARG A 56 -7.32 -14.22 4.24
CA ARG A 56 -7.37 -13.03 5.12
C ARG A 56 -6.48 -11.92 4.59
N GLU A 57 -5.35 -12.28 3.99
CA GLU A 57 -4.49 -11.34 3.30
C GLU A 57 -5.24 -10.71 2.11
N ALA A 58 -5.81 -11.51 1.21
CA ALA A 58 -6.59 -10.98 0.09
C ALA A 58 -7.70 -10.01 0.53
N LEU A 59 -8.44 -10.32 1.59
CA LEU A 59 -9.45 -9.42 2.16
C LEU A 59 -8.85 -8.13 2.73
N THR A 60 -7.67 -8.21 3.35
CA THR A 60 -6.94 -7.05 3.87
C THR A 60 -6.50 -6.11 2.75
N TRP A 61 -6.20 -6.66 1.58
CA TRP A 61 -5.88 -5.89 0.36
C TRP A 61 -7.11 -5.33 -0.36
N LEU A 62 -8.22 -6.07 -0.33
CA LEU A 62 -9.48 -5.62 -0.93
C LEU A 62 -10.09 -4.42 -0.20
N ALA A 63 -9.92 -4.30 1.12
CA ALA A 63 -10.54 -3.24 1.89
C ALA A 63 -10.07 -1.82 1.50
N PRO A 64 -8.75 -1.52 1.39
CA PRO A 64 -8.29 -0.24 0.87
C PRO A 64 -8.75 0.01 -0.57
N TRP A 65 -8.69 -1.01 -1.43
CA TRP A 65 -9.17 -0.88 -2.81
C TRP A 65 -10.65 -0.50 -2.87
N ALA A 66 -11.50 -1.16 -2.09
CA ALA A 66 -12.93 -0.86 -2.02
C ALA A 66 -13.19 0.57 -1.53
N GLY A 67 -12.44 1.02 -0.52
CA GLY A 67 -12.51 2.41 -0.04
C GLY A 67 -12.08 3.42 -1.11
N ASN A 68 -11.01 3.13 -1.87
CA ASN A 68 -10.56 3.98 -2.96
C ASN A 68 -11.60 4.03 -4.09
N SER A 69 -12.17 2.88 -4.46
CA SER A 69 -13.23 2.78 -5.45
C SER A 69 -14.48 3.57 -5.05
N ALA A 70 -14.85 3.56 -3.77
CA ALA A 70 -15.96 4.34 -3.24
C ALA A 70 -15.74 5.87 -3.34
N ILE A 71 -14.50 6.33 -3.47
CA ILE A 71 -14.16 7.74 -3.70
C ILE A 71 -14.18 8.06 -5.20
N TRP A 72 -13.48 7.26 -6.01
CA TRP A 72 -13.28 7.56 -7.44
C TRP A 72 -14.50 7.29 -8.31
N VAL A 73 -15.25 6.21 -8.05
CA VAL A 73 -16.41 5.85 -8.89
C VAL A 73 -17.47 6.94 -8.88
N PRO A 74 -17.92 7.48 -7.72
CA PRO A 74 -18.88 8.58 -7.72
C PRO A 74 -18.40 9.81 -8.46
N LEU A 75 -17.12 10.19 -8.31
CA LEU A 75 -16.55 11.36 -8.99
C LEU A 75 -16.61 11.23 -10.52
N PHE A 76 -16.22 10.07 -11.05
CA PHE A 76 -16.33 9.78 -12.48
C PHE A 76 -17.79 9.75 -12.94
N VAL A 77 -18.68 9.14 -12.15
CA VAL A 77 -20.12 9.11 -12.49
C VAL A 77 -20.73 10.51 -12.49
N THR A 78 -20.35 11.39 -11.56
CA THR A 78 -20.86 12.77 -11.51
C THR A 78 -20.28 13.65 -12.62
N ASP A 79 -19.00 13.51 -12.97
CA ASP A 79 -18.38 14.32 -14.02
C ASP A 79 -18.79 13.85 -15.43
N PHE A 80 -18.90 12.55 -15.67
CA PHE A 80 -19.31 12.02 -16.98
C PHE A 80 -20.84 11.93 -17.15
N GLY A 81 -21.60 11.78 -16.07
CA GLY A 81 -23.06 11.60 -16.10
C GLY A 81 -23.86 12.90 -16.27
N ASN A 82 -23.25 14.06 -16.07
CA ASN A 82 -23.90 15.38 -16.19
C ASN A 82 -23.84 15.98 -17.61
N GLY A 83 -23.19 15.31 -18.57
CA GLY A 83 -23.35 15.65 -19.98
C GLY A 83 -24.75 15.27 -20.43
N ALA A 84 -25.49 16.21 -21.04
CA ALA A 84 -26.93 16.18 -21.36
C ALA A 84 -27.45 15.02 -22.27
N SER A 85 -26.68 13.95 -22.43
CA SER A 85 -27.00 12.76 -23.22
C SER A 85 -26.63 11.49 -22.45
N ALA A 86 -27.14 11.35 -21.22
CA ALA A 86 -26.85 10.22 -20.34
C ALA A 86 -27.78 9.02 -20.62
N GLY A 87 -27.35 8.13 -21.52
CA GLY A 87 -27.88 6.76 -21.61
C GLY A 87 -27.28 5.83 -20.53
N VAL A 88 -27.70 4.57 -20.48
CA VAL A 88 -27.14 3.56 -19.54
C VAL A 88 -25.67 3.21 -19.88
N ALA A 89 -25.29 3.28 -21.17
CA ALA A 89 -23.94 3.00 -21.65
C ALA A 89 -22.86 3.97 -21.10
N PRO A 90 -23.05 5.30 -21.08
CA PRO A 90 -22.06 6.22 -20.51
C PRO A 90 -21.85 6.06 -18.99
N THR A 91 -22.86 5.66 -18.23
CA THR A 91 -22.71 5.40 -16.78
C THR A 91 -21.87 4.16 -16.50
N ALA A 92 -22.11 3.06 -17.23
CA ALA A 92 -21.33 1.83 -17.07
C ALA A 92 -19.84 2.05 -17.39
N LEU A 93 -19.54 2.85 -18.43
CA LEU A 93 -18.17 3.24 -18.76
C LEU A 93 -17.54 4.09 -17.66
N ALA A 94 -18.26 5.09 -17.11
CA ALA A 94 -17.76 5.90 -16.01
C ALA A 94 -17.41 5.07 -14.77
N VAL A 95 -18.26 4.10 -14.41
CA VAL A 95 -17.99 3.14 -13.33
C VAL A 95 -16.73 2.32 -13.63
N LEU A 96 -16.61 1.78 -14.85
CA LEU A 96 -15.43 1.00 -15.25
C LEU A 96 -14.14 1.83 -15.14
N TYR A 97 -14.13 3.07 -15.66
CA TYR A 97 -12.97 3.95 -15.56
C TYR A 97 -12.63 4.29 -14.10
N GLY A 98 -13.63 4.59 -13.28
CA GLY A 98 -13.45 4.84 -11.86
C GLY A 98 -12.81 3.64 -11.13
N LEU A 99 -13.28 2.41 -11.42
CA LEU A 99 -12.72 1.18 -10.84
C LEU A 99 -11.29 0.91 -11.30
N LEU A 100 -11.01 1.10 -12.60
CA LEU A 100 -9.66 0.89 -13.16
C LEU A 100 -8.66 1.88 -12.57
N LEU A 101 -9.01 3.16 -12.51
CA LEU A 101 -8.16 4.18 -11.91
C LEU A 101 -7.96 3.93 -10.41
N ALA A 102 -9.03 3.61 -9.68
CA ALA A 102 -8.93 3.26 -8.26
C ALA A 102 -8.03 2.05 -8.03
N GLY A 103 -8.11 1.03 -8.90
CA GLY A 103 -7.23 -0.12 -8.92
C GLY A 103 -5.76 0.27 -9.09
N LEU A 104 -5.45 1.00 -10.17
CA LEU A 104 -4.09 1.42 -10.50
C LEU A 104 -3.46 2.26 -9.38
N LEU A 105 -4.19 3.24 -8.84
CA LEU A 105 -3.71 4.09 -7.75
C LEU A 105 -3.48 3.29 -6.47
N CYS A 106 -4.37 2.36 -6.15
CA CYS A 106 -4.21 1.50 -4.99
C CYS A 106 -2.96 0.61 -5.12
N VAL A 107 -2.74 0.00 -6.29
CA VAL A 107 -1.55 -0.84 -6.55
C VAL A 107 -0.28 -0.01 -6.49
N ALA A 108 -0.24 1.15 -7.17
CA ALA A 108 0.93 2.02 -7.18
C ALA A 108 1.31 2.49 -5.75
N TRP A 109 0.31 2.89 -4.96
CA TRP A 109 0.51 3.27 -3.57
C TRP A 109 1.13 2.16 -2.74
N GLN A 110 0.64 0.92 -2.90
CA GLN A 110 1.12 -0.21 -2.12
C GLN A 110 2.50 -0.68 -2.55
N LEU A 111 2.80 -0.69 -3.86
CA LEU A 111 4.14 -0.98 -4.38
C LEU A 111 5.15 0.04 -3.86
N MET A 112 4.80 1.33 -3.86
CA MET A 112 5.64 2.38 -3.28
C MET A 112 5.88 2.15 -1.77
N ALA A 113 4.82 1.84 -1.02
CA ALA A 113 4.95 1.55 0.41
C ALA A 113 5.84 0.31 0.66
N LEU A 114 5.72 -0.74 -0.15
CA LEU A 114 6.57 -1.92 -0.07
C LEU A 114 8.02 -1.59 -0.38
N PHE A 115 8.28 -0.82 -1.44
CA PHE A 115 9.61 -0.36 -1.81
C PHE A 115 10.26 0.40 -0.65
N LEU A 116 9.56 1.38 -0.04
CA LEU A 116 10.05 2.13 1.12
C LEU A 116 10.39 1.21 2.31
N ARG A 117 9.56 0.20 2.59
CA ARG A 117 9.85 -0.77 3.68
C ARG A 117 11.11 -1.58 3.41
N VAL A 118 11.28 -2.06 2.19
CA VAL A 118 12.45 -2.85 1.79
C VAL A 118 13.72 -1.99 1.85
N SER A 119 13.66 -0.76 1.33
CA SER A 119 14.79 0.17 1.38
C SER A 119 15.20 0.53 2.81
N VAL A 120 14.24 0.76 3.72
CA VAL A 120 14.55 1.07 5.12
C VAL A 120 15.13 -0.14 5.84
N ARG A 121 14.61 -1.35 5.61
CA ARG A 121 15.16 -2.57 6.20
C ARG A 121 16.55 -2.91 5.70
N GLY A 122 16.81 -2.74 4.41
CA GLY A 122 18.14 -2.98 3.82
C GLY A 122 19.22 -1.99 4.26
N ARG A 123 18.83 -0.86 4.86
CA ARG A 123 19.76 0.13 5.43
C ARG A 123 20.11 -0.10 6.89
N VAL A 124 19.46 -1.06 7.57
CA VAL A 124 19.88 -1.47 8.91
C VAL A 124 21.00 -2.49 8.71
N PRO A 125 22.27 -2.15 8.99
CA PRO A 125 23.34 -3.13 8.91
C PRO A 125 23.04 -4.24 9.92
N GLU A 126 23.28 -5.49 9.56
CA GLU A 126 23.37 -6.57 10.54
C GLU A 126 24.62 -6.37 11.42
N THR A 127 24.64 -5.33 12.26
CA THR A 127 25.69 -5.07 13.26
C THR A 127 25.60 -6.03 14.45
N GLY A 128 25.46 -7.34 14.17
CA GLY A 128 25.33 -8.34 15.22
C GLY A 128 25.38 -9.80 14.79
N ARG A 129 25.76 -10.11 13.54
CA ARG A 129 25.85 -11.52 13.07
C ARG A 129 27.24 -11.91 12.57
N GLY A 130 28.27 -11.49 13.28
CA GLY A 130 29.65 -11.82 12.92
C GLY A 130 30.65 -11.39 13.98
N ALA A 131 30.66 -12.08 15.13
CA ALA A 131 31.81 -12.07 16.04
C ALA A 131 31.94 -13.45 16.72
N THR A 132 32.25 -14.46 15.93
CA THR A 132 33.09 -15.58 16.39
C THR A 132 34.21 -15.76 15.37
N PRO A 133 35.42 -15.25 15.66
CA PRO A 133 36.61 -15.57 14.88
C PRO A 133 36.93 -17.06 15.10
N GLY A 134 37.19 -17.78 14.01
CA GLY A 134 37.51 -19.20 14.05
C GLY A 134 38.87 -19.52 14.66
N HIS A 135 39.05 -20.80 15.00
CA HIS A 135 40.27 -21.51 14.64
C HIS A 135 39.97 -22.98 14.32
N THR A 136 40.54 -23.38 13.20
CA THR A 136 40.42 -24.60 12.44
C THR A 136 41.26 -25.72 13.08
N THR A 137 40.68 -26.93 13.15
CA THR A 137 41.26 -28.30 13.09
C THR A 137 42.72 -28.56 13.48
N ALA A 138 42.91 -29.52 14.40
CA ALA A 138 43.94 -30.55 14.27
C ALA A 138 43.44 -31.87 14.89
N ALA A 139 43.37 -32.92 14.06
CA ALA A 139 43.14 -34.28 14.47
C ALA A 139 44.49 -34.92 14.84
N GLU A 140 44.58 -35.66 15.95
CA GLU A 140 45.56 -36.74 16.07
C GLU A 140 45.24 -37.75 17.18
N ALA A 141 45.20 -39.03 16.78
CA ALA A 141 45.58 -40.26 17.49
C ALA A 141 44.79 -40.82 18.70
N VAL A 142 44.02 -41.89 18.41
CA VAL A 142 43.85 -43.15 19.19
C VAL A 142 45.27 -43.75 19.47
N PRO A 143 45.64 -44.49 20.56
CA PRO A 143 44.90 -45.50 21.39
C PRO A 143 45.12 -45.34 22.92
N ARG A 144 44.58 -46.11 23.88
CA ARG A 144 43.96 -47.44 24.01
C ARG A 144 42.80 -47.38 24.99
#